data_AF-A0A7L2G1C7-F1
#
_entry.id   AF-A0A7L2G1C7-F1
#
_cell.length_a   1.000
_cell.length_b   1.000
_cell.length_c   1.000
_cell.angle_alpha   90.00
_cell.angle_beta   90.00
_cell.angle_gamma   90.00
#
_symmetry.space_group_name_H-M   'P 1'
#
loop_
_entity.id
_entity.type
_entity.pdbx_description
1 polymer ?
#
loop_
_entity_poly.entity_id
_entity_poly.type
_entity_poly.pdbx_seq_one_letter_code
_entity_poly.pdbx_strand_id
1 'polypeptide(L)' 'MEPSMEYCLAQVLQKDVGRRLQVGQELIDYFSDKQKSTDLEHDQTMLDKMVDGLATSWVNSSNYKVR' A
#
# COMPACT_ATOMS: atom_id res chain seq x y z
N MET A 1 -15.77 -3.97 6.73
CA MET A 1 -14.93 -2.80 7.03
C MET A 1 -14.52 -2.25 5.69
N GLU A 2 -14.82 -1.00 5.41
CA GLU A 2 -14.34 -0.35 4.18
C GLU A 2 -12.81 -0.28 4.25
N PRO A 3 -12.08 -0.52 3.14
CA PRO A 3 -10.64 -0.38 3.11
C PRO A 3 -10.28 1.10 3.30
N SER A 4 -9.73 1.43 4.47
CA SER A 4 -9.24 2.76 4.81
C SER A 4 -7.72 2.86 4.63
N MET A 5 -7.20 4.08 4.54
CA MET A 5 -5.78 4.34 4.33
C MET A 5 -4.90 3.69 5.41
N GLU A 6 -5.36 3.67 6.66
CA GLU A 6 -4.72 2.97 7.78
C GLU A 6 -4.56 1.47 7.54
N TYR A 7 -5.59 0.83 6.99
CA TYR A 7 -5.54 -0.58 6.65
C TYR A 7 -4.50 -0.83 5.56
N CYS A 8 -4.49 0.00 4.51
CA CYS A 8 -3.53 -0.11 3.42
C CYS A 8 -2.09 0.08 3.91
N LEU A 9 -1.83 1.09 4.74
CA LEU A 9 -0.52 1.31 5.35
C LEU A 9 -0.09 0.11 6.21
N ALA A 10 -1.00 -0.44 7.01
CA ALA A 10 -0.72 -1.63 7.81
C ALA A 10 -0.35 -2.84 6.93
N GLN A 11 -0.98 -3.01 5.76
CA GLN A 11 -0.62 -4.03 4.78
C GLN A 11 0.77 -3.78 4.18
N VAL A 12 1.08 -2.53 3.81
CA VAL A 12 2.38 -2.14 3.22
C VAL A 12 3.53 -2.38 4.20
N LEU A 13 3.34 -2.04 5.48
CA LEU A 13 4.35 -2.16 6.53
C LEU A 13 4.48 -3.57 7.12
N GLN A 14 3.73 -4.55 6.63
CA GLN A 14 3.87 -5.92 7.13
C GLN A 14 5.28 -6.44 6.92
N LYS A 15 5.76 -7.28 7.84
CA LYS A 15 7.05 -7.97 7.69
C LYS A 15 6.94 -9.22 6.84
N ASP A 16 5.76 -9.84 6.80
CA ASP A 16 5.55 -11.06 6.03
C ASP A 16 5.45 -10.75 4.53
N VAL A 17 6.37 -11.29 3.73
CA VAL A 17 6.40 -11.04 2.28
C VAL A 17 5.26 -11.77 1.58
N GLY A 18 4.92 -12.99 2.01
CA GLY A 18 3.85 -13.78 1.39
C GLY A 18 2.49 -13.08 1.52
N ARG A 19 2.21 -12.54 2.71
CA ARG A 19 0.98 -11.78 2.94
C ARG A 19 0.96 -10.46 2.18
N ARG A 20 2.09 -9.75 2.13
CA ARG A 20 2.25 -8.55 1.28
C ARG A 20 1.94 -8.86 -0.19
N LEU A 21 2.51 -9.92 -0.74
CA LEU A 21 2.25 -10.33 -2.12
C LEU A 21 0.76 -10.61 -2.38
N GLN A 22 0.06 -11.25 -1.44
CA GLN A 22 -1.38 -11.53 -1.55
C GLN A 22 -2.22 -10.26 -1.60
N VAL A 23 -1.93 -9.27 -0.76
CA VAL A 23 -2.67 -8.01 -0.68
C VAL A 23 -2.17 -6.96 -1.67
N GLY A 24 -1.06 -7.20 -2.37
CA GLY A 24 -0.48 -6.26 -3.33
C GLY A 24 -1.44 -5.86 -4.44
N GLN A 25 -2.21 -6.81 -4.98
CA GLN A 25 -3.19 -6.52 -6.02
C GLN A 25 -4.36 -5.66 -5.50
N GLU A 26 -4.79 -5.90 -4.25
CA GLU A 26 -5.83 -5.11 -3.58
C GLU A 26 -5.35 -3.68 -3.35
N LEU A 27 -4.10 -3.51 -2.91
CA LEU A 27 -3.48 -2.20 -2.77
C LEU A 27 -3.40 -1.46 -4.11
N ILE A 28 -3.02 -2.13 -5.19
CA ILE A 28 -2.98 -1.54 -6.54
C ILE A 28 -4.39 -1.12 -6.99
N ASP A 29 -5.41 -1.96 -6.78
CA ASP A 29 -6.80 -1.62 -7.10
C ASP A 29 -7.27 -0.39 -6.31
N TYR A 30 -6.95 -0.37 -5.01
CA TYR A 30 -7.26 0.76 -4.13
C TYR A 30 -6.58 2.06 -4.58
N PHE A 31 -5.30 2.03 -4.96
CA PHE A 31 -4.58 3.22 -5.45
C PHE A 31 -5.01 3.66 -6.85
N SER A 32 -5.43 2.71 -7.69
CA SER A 32 -5.91 3.00 -9.04
C SER A 32 -7.32 3.59 -9.03
N ASP A 33 -8.10 3.34 -7.99
CA ASP A 33 -9.48 3.80 -7.85
C ASP A 33 -9.56 5.11 -7.05
N LYS A 34 -9.70 6.22 -7.77
CA LYS A 34 -9.85 7.55 -7.18
C LYS A 34 -11.06 7.72 -6.26
N GLN A 35 -12.12 6.92 -6.42
CA GLN A 35 -13.26 7.00 -5.51
C GLN A 35 -12.92 6.38 -4.16
N LYS A 36 -12.22 5.23 -4.16
CA LYS A 36 -11.78 4.55 -2.94
C LYS A 36 -10.65 5.28 -2.23
N SER A 37 -9.82 5.97 -3.00
CA SER A 37 -8.63 6.65 -2.53
C SER A 37 -8.87 8.11 -2.11
N THR A 38 -10.12 8.54 -1.93
CA THR A 38 -10.45 9.94 -1.54
C THR A 38 -9.84 10.34 -0.19
N ASP A 39 -9.67 9.38 0.71
CA ASP A 39 -9.02 9.56 2.02
C ASP A 39 -7.50 9.84 1.90
N LEU A 40 -6.86 9.35 0.84
CA LEU A 40 -5.43 9.55 0.58
C LEU A 40 -5.06 11.03 0.40
N GLU A 41 -5.96 11.83 -0.17
CA GLU A 41 -5.72 13.25 -0.45
C GLU A 41 -5.78 14.12 0.82
N HIS A 42 -6.43 13.63 1.88
CA HIS A 42 -6.63 14.37 3.12
C HIS A 42 -5.42 14.28 4.08
N ASP A 43 -4.68 13.17 4.07
CA ASP A 43 -3.54 12.97 4.97
C ASP A 43 -2.22 12.74 4.24
N GLN A 44 -1.54 13.85 3.97
CA GLN A 44 -0.27 13.86 3.24
C GLN A 44 0.86 13.15 4.00
N THR A 45 0.81 13.13 5.34
CA THR A 45 1.84 12.46 6.18
C THR A 45 1.71 10.94 6.08
N MET A 46 0.48 10.45 6.11
CA MET A 46 0.16 9.05 5.95
C MET A 46 0.55 8.56 4.54
N LEU A 47 0.35 9.41 3.53
CA LEU A 47 0.68 9.11 2.14
C LEU A 47 2.19 8.95 1.94
N ASP A 48 2.96 9.86 2.53
CA ASP A 48 4.42 9.80 2.54
C ASP A 48 4.94 8.49 3.14
N LYS A 49 4.38 8.06 4.28
CA LYS A 49 4.71 6.77 4.91
C LYS A 49 4.37 5.56 4.05
N MET A 50 3.24 5.60 3.34
CA MET A 50 2.86 4.52 2.42
C MET A 50 3.83 4.43 1.25
N VAL A 51 4.18 5.57 0.65
CA VAL A 51 5.14 5.64 -0.45
C VAL A 51 6.51 5.16 0.01
N ASP A 52 6.99 5.59 1.18
CA ASP A 52 8.26 5.13 1.76
C ASP A 52 8.23 3.62 2.01
N GLY A 53 7.16 3.09 2.61
CA GLY A 53 7.01 1.66 2.87
C GLY A 53 6.97 0.82 1.60
N LEU A 54 6.30 1.30 0.54
CA LEU A 54 6.31 0.63 -0.77
C LEU A 54 7.71 0.69 -1.39
N ALA A 55 8.34 1.86 -1.41
CA ALA A 55 9.66 2.05 -1.99
C ALA A 55 10.71 1.18 -1.30
N THR A 56 10.77 1.19 0.03
CA THR A 56 11.79 0.48 0.81
C THR A 56 11.49 -1.00 1.00
N SER A 57 10.24 -1.34 1.32
CA SER A 57 9.86 -2.69 1.76
C SER A 57 9.36 -3.59 0.62
N TRP A 58 8.88 -3.01 -0.48
CA TRP A 58 8.37 -3.78 -1.63
C TRP A 58 9.31 -3.72 -2.82
N VAL A 59 9.70 -2.51 -3.24
CA VAL A 59 10.53 -2.29 -4.43
C VAL A 59 12.01 -2.56 -4.13
N ASN A 60 12.56 -1.95 -3.07
CA ASN A 60 14.00 -2.04 -2.76
C ASN A 60 14.40 -3.42 -2.20
N SER A 61 13.45 -4.14 -1.59
CA SER A 61 13.70 -5.50 -1.07
C SER A 61 13.60 -6.61 -2.13
N SER A 62 13.44 -6.30 -3.43
CA SER A 62 13.32 -7.29 -4.54
C SER A 62 12.17 -8.31 -4.43
N ASN A 63 11.16 -8.06 -3.59
CA ASN A 63 10.11 -9.04 -3.31
C ASN A 63 8.92 -9.00 -4.28
N TYR A 64 8.65 -7.86 -4.92
CA TYR A 64 7.52 -7.69 -5.84
C TYR A 64 8.03 -7.25 -7.21
N LYS A 65 8.01 -8.16 -8.21
CA LYS A 65 8.33 -7.82 -9.60
C LYS A 65 7.04 -7.43 -10.32
N VAL A 66 6.81 -6.13 -10.52
CA VAL A 66 5.83 -5.64 -11.49
C VAL A 66 6.31 -6.12 -12.87
N ARG A 67 5.60 -7.07 -13.46
CA ARG A 67 5.85 -7.57 -14.83
C ARG A 67 4.83 -6.98 -15.79
#